data_AF-A0A9P9AA69-F1
#
_entry.id   AF-A0A9P9AA69-F1
#
_cell.length_a   1.000
_cell.length_b   1.000
_cell.length_c   1.000
_cell.angle_alpha   90.00
_cell.angle_beta   90.00
_cell.angle_gamma   90.00
#
_symmetry.space_group_name_H-M   'P 1'
#
loop_
_entity.id
_entity.type
_entity.pdbx_description
1 polymer ?
#
loop_
_entity_poly.entity_id
_entity_poly.type
_entity_poly.pdbx_seq_one_letter_code
_entity_poly.pdbx_strand_id
1 'polypeptide(L)'
;MPPDHDQSRARQLKSEQAALRTQPGPIQSVEASGSQLAKVDKSREGAHGLQPATQQTWRPSRHTPSNHHSRRLDGTMQKRRGLGGLLGRLGHRLLDHKPSSSKPTSRGRYRKSELGRHAKEDKMPPWLVSLLQEEGEIRSSGILPVLQQLLRLNQVTQRAYLCDSNVQHVSKLKKEGGFCGYRNIQMLASYMIAAGSDGHESFHGKLPTVLEIQEYIEAAWDSGINPLGRLETGGIKGTRKYIGTAEAQAMFKGLAIPCTAHAYMHRESGKSETQLLRDIEEYFRSGTALLPDAEQGAKVVCTRLPPVYFQHRGHSMTIIGLEKQEDGSANLLVFDPSRDDPPALRQLVGQIINDHGHPDQAISPYRRGHKYLSRYKEFETLRLKHTTSQPLKEPPL
;
A
#
# COMPACT_ATOMS: atom_id res chain seq x y z
N MET A 1 54.80 21.67 -40.80
CA MET A 1 53.59 22.53 -40.75
C MET A 1 52.37 21.63 -40.58
N PRO A 2 51.94 21.45 -39.32
CA PRO A 2 50.52 21.53 -38.95
C PRO A 2 50.31 22.43 -37.70
N PRO A 3 49.06 22.84 -37.37
CA PRO A 3 48.79 24.08 -36.64
C PRO A 3 48.41 23.93 -35.14
N ASP A 4 48.42 25.09 -34.48
CA ASP A 4 48.15 25.44 -33.08
C ASP A 4 46.86 24.89 -32.45
N HIS A 5 47.00 24.33 -31.24
CA HIS A 5 45.90 24.00 -30.33
C HIS A 5 46.31 24.25 -28.85
N ASP A 6 46.77 25.45 -28.50
CA ASP A 6 47.11 25.75 -27.10
C ASP A 6 46.78 27.17 -26.61
N GLN A 7 45.72 27.79 -27.16
CA GLN A 7 45.22 29.08 -26.64
C GLN A 7 43.77 29.08 -26.17
N SER A 8 43.02 27.97 -26.29
CA SER A 8 41.64 27.87 -25.79
C SER A 8 41.54 27.40 -24.32
N ARG A 9 42.58 26.77 -23.77
CA ARG A 9 42.58 26.21 -22.41
C ARG A 9 42.90 27.23 -21.30
N ALA A 10 43.55 28.35 -21.64
CA ALA A 10 43.97 29.37 -20.67
C ALA A 10 42.88 30.42 -20.35
N ARG A 11 41.78 30.47 -21.10
CA ARG A 11 40.68 31.45 -20.86
C ARG A 11 39.50 30.89 -20.06
N GLN A 12 39.41 29.57 -19.89
CA GLN A 12 38.28 28.94 -19.17
C GLN A 12 38.55 28.76 -17.66
N LEU A 13 39.82 28.77 -17.23
CA LEU A 13 40.22 28.64 -15.83
C LEU A 13 40.21 29.96 -15.03
N LYS A 14 39.99 31.12 -15.67
CA LYS A 14 39.90 32.43 -14.99
C LYS A 14 38.47 32.87 -14.65
N SER A 15 37.43 32.18 -15.15
CA SER A 15 36.03 32.48 -14.82
C SER A 15 35.48 31.67 -13.65
N GLU A 16 36.10 30.55 -13.26
CA GLU A 16 35.65 29.69 -12.15
C GLU A 16 36.18 30.11 -10.77
N GLN A 17 37.14 31.03 -10.68
CA GLN A 17 37.61 31.58 -9.40
C GLN A 17 36.89 32.88 -8.97
N ALA A 18 35.96 33.41 -9.76
CA ALA A 18 35.21 34.63 -9.44
C ALA A 18 33.79 34.39 -8.88
N ALA A 19 33.34 33.13 -8.77
CA ALA A 19 31.98 32.80 -8.31
C ALA A 19 31.89 32.18 -6.89
N LEU A 20 33.03 31.96 -6.21
CA LEU A 20 33.09 31.59 -4.79
C LEU A 20 33.54 32.78 -3.95
N ARG A 21 32.66 33.77 -3.71
CA ARG A 21 32.85 34.80 -2.66
C ARG A 21 31.59 35.63 -2.40
N THR A 22 30.55 35.00 -1.85
CA THR A 22 29.48 35.73 -1.13
C THR A 22 28.87 34.83 -0.05
N GLN A 23 29.36 34.98 1.18
CA GLN A 23 28.75 34.54 2.43
C GLN A 23 28.71 35.77 3.35
N PRO A 24 27.56 36.21 3.87
CA PRO A 24 27.54 37.25 4.89
C PRO A 24 27.68 36.63 6.29
N GLY A 25 28.69 37.09 7.03
CA GLY A 25 28.92 36.78 8.45
C GLY A 25 28.04 37.62 9.40
N PRO A 26 28.11 37.34 10.71
CA PRO A 26 27.11 37.77 11.69
C PRO A 26 27.38 39.16 12.26
N ILE A 27 26.31 39.86 12.64
CA ILE A 27 26.35 41.12 13.40
C ILE A 27 25.78 40.85 14.80
N GLN A 28 26.55 41.23 15.83
CA GLN A 28 26.16 41.16 17.25
C GLN A 28 25.48 42.45 17.73
N SER A 29 24.43 42.23 18.55
CA SER A 29 23.95 42.94 19.74
C SER A 29 23.72 44.46 19.75
N VAL A 30 22.47 44.84 20.08
CA VAL A 30 22.20 45.93 21.04
C VAL A 30 20.99 45.54 21.89
N GLU A 31 21.15 45.53 23.22
CA GLU A 31 20.08 45.48 24.22
C GLU A 31 19.46 46.88 24.41
N ALA A 32 18.15 46.95 24.65
CA ALA A 32 17.54 48.03 25.42
C ALA A 32 16.21 47.56 26.03
N SER A 33 16.12 47.78 27.34
CA SER A 33 15.05 47.37 28.25
C SER A 33 13.80 48.26 28.21
N GLY A 34 12.64 47.64 28.47
CA GLY A 34 11.65 48.13 29.44
C GLY A 34 10.54 49.08 28.96
N SER A 35 9.29 48.61 29.03
CA SER A 35 8.23 49.23 29.87
C SER A 35 6.91 48.45 29.82
N GLN A 36 6.28 48.33 30.99
CA GLN A 36 4.99 47.73 31.32
C GLN A 36 3.77 48.62 30.96
N LEU A 37 2.57 48.06 31.20
CA LEU A 37 1.22 48.65 31.36
C LEU A 37 0.34 48.58 30.09
N ALA A 38 -0.95 48.23 30.11
CA ALA A 38 -1.89 47.86 31.18
C ALA A 38 -3.09 47.09 30.58
N LYS A 39 -3.79 46.35 31.46
CA LYS A 39 -5.12 45.77 31.26
C LYS A 39 -6.16 46.84 30.92
N VAL A 40 -7.07 46.55 29.98
CA VAL A 40 -8.48 47.00 30.07
C VAL A 40 -9.41 45.91 29.58
N ASP A 41 -10.24 45.47 30.51
CA ASP A 41 -11.46 44.68 30.35
C ASP A 41 -12.57 45.55 29.74
N LYS A 42 -13.35 45.01 28.80
CA LYS A 42 -14.74 45.44 28.60
C LYS A 42 -15.54 44.39 27.86
N SER A 43 -16.62 44.02 28.53
CA SER A 43 -17.61 43.03 28.17
C SER A 43 -18.79 43.66 27.41
N ARG A 44 -19.36 42.82 26.53
CA ARG A 44 -20.79 42.63 26.18
C ARG A 44 -21.54 43.55 25.17
N GLU A 45 -22.27 42.80 24.32
CA GLU A 45 -23.45 43.11 23.46
C GLU A 45 -23.14 43.55 22.01
N GLY A 46 -23.70 42.96 20.94
CA GLY A 46 -24.66 41.88 20.76
C GLY A 46 -24.90 41.61 19.26
N ALA A 47 -25.33 40.37 18.95
CA ALA A 47 -26.02 39.83 17.76
C ALA A 47 -25.80 40.44 16.34
N HIS A 48 -25.33 39.62 15.38
CA HIS A 48 -26.18 39.04 14.31
C HIS A 48 -25.35 38.15 13.34
N GLY A 49 -25.84 36.91 13.14
CA GLY A 49 -25.89 36.19 11.86
C GLY A 49 -24.60 35.84 11.11
N LEU A 50 -24.22 34.56 11.13
CA LEU A 50 -24.09 33.66 9.95
C LEU A 50 -23.28 32.40 10.33
N GLN A 51 -23.95 31.25 10.35
CA GLN A 51 -23.34 29.92 10.52
C GLN A 51 -22.94 29.35 9.15
N PRO A 52 -21.81 28.64 9.01
CA PRO A 52 -21.63 27.65 7.96
C PRO A 52 -21.87 26.23 8.50
N ALA A 53 -22.64 25.47 7.72
CA ALA A 53 -23.22 24.18 8.05
C ALA A 53 -22.23 23.00 7.94
N THR A 54 -22.24 22.21 9.02
CA THR A 54 -22.25 20.74 9.14
C THR A 54 -21.36 19.83 8.29
N GLN A 55 -20.53 19.10 9.04
CA GLN A 55 -19.92 17.80 8.74
C GLN A 55 -20.96 16.77 8.27
N GLN A 56 -20.76 16.16 7.10
CA GLN A 56 -21.50 14.97 6.68
C GLN A 56 -20.72 13.70 7.07
N THR A 57 -21.22 13.03 8.10
CA THR A 57 -20.87 11.65 8.46
C THR A 57 -21.69 10.68 7.59
N TRP A 58 -21.02 9.79 6.86
CA TRP A 58 -21.68 8.72 6.11
C TRP A 58 -22.22 7.65 7.07
N ARG A 59 -23.56 7.54 7.16
CA ARG A 59 -24.27 6.41 7.79
C ARG A 59 -24.75 5.43 6.71
N PRO A 60 -24.64 4.11 6.91
CA PRO A 60 -25.24 3.14 6.00
C PRO A 60 -26.75 2.99 6.28
N SER A 61 -27.58 3.22 5.26
CA SER A 61 -29.02 3.01 5.30
C SER A 61 -29.38 1.56 5.59
N ARG A 62 -30.22 1.34 6.60
CA ARG A 62 -30.93 0.08 6.85
C ARG A 62 -32.22 0.11 6.03
N HIS A 63 -32.41 -0.84 5.14
CA HIS A 63 -33.73 -1.14 4.56
C HIS A 63 -34.36 -2.30 5.33
N THR A 64 -35.48 -2.01 5.97
CA THR A 64 -36.49 -2.98 6.42
C THR A 64 -37.39 -3.36 5.24
N PRO A 65 -37.78 -4.63 5.06
CA PRO A 65 -38.71 -5.01 4.01
C PRO A 65 -40.16 -4.81 4.46
N SER A 66 -40.98 -4.16 3.63
CA SER A 66 -42.43 -4.10 3.80
C SER A 66 -43.11 -5.32 3.18
N ASN A 67 -44.02 -5.92 3.94
CA ASN A 67 -44.96 -6.94 3.49
C ASN A 67 -45.84 -6.42 2.34
N HIS A 68 -45.95 -7.21 1.27
CA HIS A 68 -47.17 -7.28 0.48
C HIS A 68 -47.49 -8.73 0.12
N HIS A 69 -48.65 -9.17 0.60
CA HIS A 69 -49.33 -10.38 0.18
C HIS A 69 -49.69 -10.32 -1.31
N SER A 70 -49.46 -11.41 -2.04
CA SER A 70 -50.43 -11.89 -3.02
C SER A 70 -50.39 -13.41 -3.16
N ARG A 71 -51.54 -13.96 -3.54
CA ARG A 71 -52.05 -15.32 -3.25
C ARG A 71 -51.45 -16.45 -4.11
N ARG A 72 -51.39 -17.62 -3.45
CA ARG A 72 -51.59 -19.03 -3.88
C ARG A 72 -51.47 -19.38 -5.37
N LEU A 73 -50.79 -20.51 -5.64
CA LEU A 73 -51.43 -21.74 -6.14
C LEU A 73 -50.60 -22.98 -5.75
N ASP A 74 -51.31 -24.00 -5.29
CA ASP A 74 -50.84 -25.33 -4.88
C ASP A 74 -50.34 -26.16 -6.07
N GLY A 75 -49.40 -27.07 -5.80
CA GLY A 75 -48.92 -28.09 -6.73
C GLY A 75 -48.08 -29.14 -6.02
N THR A 76 -48.76 -30.20 -5.57
CA THR A 76 -48.22 -31.40 -4.92
C THR A 76 -47.42 -32.27 -5.89
N MET A 77 -46.33 -32.94 -5.42
CA MET A 77 -46.12 -34.38 -5.66
C MET A 77 -44.83 -34.95 -5.01
N GLN A 78 -45.07 -35.80 -4.01
CA GLN A 78 -44.49 -37.13 -3.73
C GLN A 78 -43.01 -37.43 -4.02
N LYS A 79 -42.29 -37.72 -2.93
CA LYS A 79 -40.98 -38.39 -2.88
C LYS A 79 -41.20 -39.86 -2.48
N ARG A 80 -40.92 -40.80 -3.38
CA ARG A 80 -40.85 -42.25 -3.08
C ARG A 80 -39.40 -42.70 -2.95
N ARG A 81 -39.12 -43.42 -1.87
CA ARG A 81 -37.91 -44.22 -1.63
C ARG A 81 -38.03 -45.56 -2.38
N GLY A 82 -36.90 -46.13 -2.79
CA GLY A 82 -36.77 -47.53 -3.23
C GLY A 82 -35.34 -48.03 -3.03
N LEU A 83 -35.21 -49.13 -2.31
CA LEU A 83 -33.99 -49.84 -1.90
C LEU A 83 -33.66 -50.98 -2.88
N GLY A 84 -32.37 -51.34 -2.95
CA GLY A 84 -31.93 -52.75 -3.00
C GLY A 84 -31.48 -53.32 -4.36
N GLY A 85 -30.34 -54.04 -4.36
CA GLY A 85 -30.00 -54.99 -5.43
C GLY A 85 -28.49 -55.23 -5.64
N LEU A 86 -27.99 -56.33 -5.10
CA LEU A 86 -26.63 -56.89 -5.18
C LEU A 86 -26.54 -57.88 -6.36
N LEU A 87 -25.41 -57.95 -7.11
CA LEU A 87 -24.66 -59.19 -7.53
C LEU A 87 -23.68 -59.00 -8.71
N GLY A 88 -22.38 -59.21 -8.40
CA GLY A 88 -21.34 -60.02 -9.08
C GLY A 88 -21.09 -59.99 -10.61
N ARG A 89 -19.82 -59.75 -11.02
CA ARG A 89 -18.84 -60.77 -11.51
C ARG A 89 -17.59 -60.15 -12.15
N LEU A 90 -16.49 -60.90 -12.07
CA LEU A 90 -15.14 -60.62 -12.55
C LEU A 90 -15.01 -60.53 -14.09
N GLY A 91 -14.02 -59.75 -14.54
CA GLY A 91 -13.46 -59.82 -15.90
C GLY A 91 -12.21 -58.95 -16.05
N HIS A 92 -11.02 -59.58 -16.03
CA HIS A 92 -9.73 -58.98 -16.40
C HIS A 92 -9.73 -58.54 -17.87
N ARG A 93 -9.26 -57.32 -18.16
CA ARG A 93 -8.48 -57.03 -19.37
C ARG A 93 -7.68 -55.73 -19.18
N LEU A 94 -6.36 -55.87 -19.25
CA LEU A 94 -5.46 -54.77 -19.59
C LEU A 94 -5.92 -54.15 -20.91
N LEU A 95 -5.80 -52.83 -21.04
CA LEU A 95 -5.24 -52.11 -22.19
C LEU A 95 -5.21 -50.59 -21.90
N ASP A 96 -4.04 -50.01 -22.20
CA ASP A 96 -3.74 -48.62 -22.55
C ASP A 96 -3.91 -47.49 -21.51
N HIS A 97 -2.77 -47.15 -20.91
CA HIS A 97 -2.48 -45.81 -20.39
C HIS A 97 -2.59 -44.76 -21.51
N LYS A 98 -3.69 -44.01 -21.54
CA LYS A 98 -3.71 -42.64 -22.06
C LYS A 98 -3.49 -41.68 -20.88
N PRO A 99 -2.52 -40.75 -20.92
CA PRO A 99 -2.46 -39.70 -19.92
C PRO A 99 -3.71 -38.83 -20.10
N SER A 100 -4.62 -38.90 -19.12
CA SER A 100 -5.71 -37.96 -18.98
C SER A 100 -5.08 -36.59 -18.80
N SER A 101 -5.23 -35.71 -19.78
CA SER A 101 -4.89 -34.30 -19.69
C SER A 101 -5.64 -33.70 -18.49
N SER A 102 -4.95 -33.56 -17.36
CA SER A 102 -5.42 -32.75 -16.24
C SER A 102 -5.54 -31.33 -16.75
N LYS A 103 -6.78 -30.89 -16.98
CA LYS A 103 -7.05 -29.48 -17.25
C LYS A 103 -6.48 -28.68 -16.08
N PRO A 104 -5.60 -27.70 -16.31
CA PRO A 104 -5.18 -26.83 -15.24
C PRO A 104 -6.42 -26.12 -14.73
N THR A 105 -6.65 -26.18 -13.42
CA THR A 105 -7.74 -25.46 -12.76
C THR A 105 -7.43 -23.97 -12.76
N SER A 106 -7.58 -23.31 -13.91
CA SER A 106 -7.54 -21.86 -14.02
C SER A 106 -8.86 -21.30 -13.47
N ARG A 107 -8.91 -21.04 -12.16
CA ARG A 107 -9.92 -20.15 -11.56
C ARG A 107 -9.41 -18.71 -11.54
N GLY A 108 -8.85 -18.26 -12.65
CA GLY A 108 -8.67 -16.84 -12.97
C GLY A 108 -9.77 -16.48 -13.95
N ARG A 109 -10.96 -16.19 -13.45
CA ARG A 109 -11.94 -15.42 -14.22
C ARG A 109 -12.32 -14.28 -13.30
N TYR A 110 -11.59 -13.18 -13.36
CA TYR A 110 -11.96 -11.93 -12.71
C TYR A 110 -13.44 -11.71 -12.98
N ARG A 111 -14.27 -11.69 -11.92
CA ARG A 111 -15.66 -11.31 -12.12
C ARG A 111 -15.62 -9.83 -12.50
N LYS A 112 -16.32 -9.40 -13.55
CA LYS A 112 -16.37 -7.98 -13.98
C LYS A 112 -16.59 -6.97 -12.82
N SER A 113 -17.19 -7.41 -11.71
CA SER A 113 -17.32 -6.65 -10.46
C SER A 113 -16.01 -6.26 -9.76
N GLU A 114 -14.91 -6.94 -10.03
CA GLU A 114 -13.59 -6.73 -9.38
C GLU A 114 -12.79 -5.62 -10.07
N LEU A 115 -13.13 -5.26 -11.31
CA LEU A 115 -12.55 -4.12 -12.03
C LEU A 115 -13.10 -2.75 -11.56
N GLY A 116 -13.93 -2.76 -10.50
CA GLY A 116 -14.51 -1.57 -9.92
C GLY A 116 -15.65 -0.96 -10.75
N ARG A 117 -16.08 0.24 -10.35
CA ARG A 117 -17.21 0.95 -10.98
C ARG A 117 -16.95 1.35 -12.45
N HIS A 118 -15.70 1.32 -12.88
CA HIS A 118 -15.26 1.69 -14.23
C HIS A 118 -14.86 0.46 -15.08
N ALA A 119 -15.35 -0.73 -14.73
CA ALA A 119 -15.05 -1.97 -15.43
C ALA A 119 -15.30 -1.93 -16.95
N LYS A 120 -16.25 -1.10 -17.40
CA LYS A 120 -16.63 -0.94 -18.82
C LYS A 120 -16.12 0.37 -19.43
N GLU A 121 -15.24 1.08 -18.74
CA GLU A 121 -14.68 2.32 -19.27
C GLU A 121 -13.66 2.01 -20.37
N ASP A 122 -13.86 2.62 -21.54
CA ASP A 122 -12.91 2.56 -22.65
C ASP A 122 -11.81 3.60 -22.49
N LYS A 123 -12.16 4.81 -22.01
CA LYS A 123 -11.22 5.90 -21.78
C LYS A 123 -11.67 6.80 -20.62
N MET A 124 -10.70 7.23 -19.83
CA MET A 124 -10.86 8.23 -18.78
C MET A 124 -11.27 9.59 -19.34
N PRO A 125 -11.99 10.41 -18.55
CA PRO A 125 -12.27 11.77 -18.96
C PRO A 125 -10.96 12.59 -19.03
N PRO A 126 -10.80 13.51 -20.01
CA PRO A 126 -9.56 14.26 -20.20
C PRO A 126 -9.07 15.02 -18.96
N TRP A 127 -10.00 15.61 -18.18
CA TRP A 127 -9.64 16.33 -16.96
C TRP A 127 -8.92 15.45 -15.93
N LEU A 128 -9.23 14.15 -15.88
CA LEU A 128 -8.58 13.22 -14.96
C LEU A 128 -7.20 12.83 -15.46
N VAL A 129 -7.03 12.71 -16.78
CA VAL A 129 -5.71 12.49 -17.39
C VAL A 129 -4.80 13.67 -17.07
N SER A 130 -5.27 14.90 -17.28
CA SER A 130 -4.55 16.12 -16.91
C SER A 130 -4.23 16.14 -15.41
N LEU A 131 -5.20 15.86 -14.54
CA LEU A 131 -4.97 15.79 -13.09
C LEU A 131 -3.85 14.79 -12.72
N LEU A 132 -3.86 13.59 -13.29
CA LEU A 132 -2.85 12.55 -13.03
C LEU A 132 -1.47 12.93 -13.58
N GLN A 133 -1.41 13.68 -14.68
CA GLN A 133 -0.15 14.12 -15.30
C GLN A 133 0.45 15.33 -14.59
N GLU A 134 -0.38 16.27 -14.14
CA GLU A 134 0.04 17.55 -13.57
C GLU A 134 0.29 17.44 -12.06
N GLU A 135 -0.61 16.80 -11.31
CA GLU A 135 -0.48 16.69 -9.85
C GLU A 135 0.22 15.40 -9.39
N GLY A 136 0.24 14.36 -10.23
CA GLY A 136 0.96 13.11 -9.96
C GLY A 136 0.44 12.33 -8.75
N GLU A 137 1.04 12.56 -7.59
CA GLU A 137 0.75 11.86 -6.34
C GLU A 137 0.98 12.74 -5.10
N ILE A 138 0.24 12.45 -4.02
CA ILE A 138 0.52 13.03 -2.69
C ILE A 138 1.44 12.07 -1.95
N ARG A 139 2.60 12.56 -1.51
CA ARG A 139 3.61 11.77 -0.80
C ARG A 139 3.83 12.29 0.61
N SER A 140 3.91 11.37 1.56
CA SER A 140 4.38 11.64 2.92
C SER A 140 5.57 10.75 3.23
N SER A 141 6.70 11.38 3.55
CA SER A 141 7.90 10.69 4.05
C SER A 141 7.99 10.80 5.57
N GLY A 142 8.70 9.88 6.22
CA GLY A 142 8.99 9.97 7.65
C GLY A 142 7.85 9.57 8.60
N ILE A 143 6.70 9.12 8.08
CA ILE A 143 5.58 8.64 8.90
C ILE A 143 5.92 7.32 9.60
N LEU A 144 6.62 6.40 8.93
CA LEU A 144 6.98 5.11 9.53
C LEU A 144 7.90 5.28 10.78
N PRO A 145 8.92 6.16 10.76
CA PRO A 145 9.65 6.55 11.98
C PRO A 145 8.78 7.15 13.10
N VAL A 146 7.75 7.94 12.78
CA VAL A 146 6.80 8.45 13.78
C VAL A 146 6.01 7.29 14.40
N LEU A 147 5.50 6.36 13.58
CA LEU A 147 4.79 5.18 14.06
C LEU A 147 5.66 4.29 14.93
N GLN A 148 6.93 4.11 14.58
CA GLN A 148 7.91 3.38 15.39
C GLN A 148 8.02 3.95 16.81
N GLN A 149 8.15 5.26 16.95
CA GLN A 149 8.24 5.92 18.25
C GLN A 149 6.92 5.79 19.04
N LEU A 150 5.77 6.00 18.38
CA LEU A 150 4.47 5.84 19.03
C LEU A 150 4.22 4.40 19.51
N LEU A 151 4.63 3.39 18.73
CA LEU A 151 4.52 1.97 19.11
C LEU A 151 5.39 1.64 20.33
N ARG A 152 6.56 2.27 20.48
CA ARG A 152 7.39 2.13 21.67
C ARG A 152 6.68 2.68 22.91
N LEU A 153 6.07 3.85 22.79
CA LEU A 153 5.33 4.51 23.88
C LEU A 153 3.99 3.82 24.22
N ASN A 154 3.39 3.11 23.27
CA ASN A 154 2.08 2.51 23.47
C ASN A 154 2.12 1.29 24.40
N GLN A 155 1.47 1.39 25.57
CA GLN A 155 1.43 0.32 26.57
C GLN A 155 0.63 -0.92 26.13
N VAL A 156 -0.24 -0.80 25.12
CA VAL A 156 -1.02 -1.92 24.58
C VAL A 156 -0.18 -2.78 23.62
N THR A 157 0.81 -2.18 22.97
CA THR A 157 1.72 -2.86 22.06
C THR A 157 2.62 -3.78 22.87
N GLN A 158 2.56 -5.09 22.62
CA GLN A 158 3.53 -6.05 23.16
C GLN A 158 4.79 -6.11 22.28
N ARG A 159 4.58 -6.17 20.97
CA ARG A 159 5.65 -6.30 19.98
C ARG A 159 5.22 -5.73 18.65
N ALA A 160 6.10 -5.04 17.94
CA ALA A 160 5.87 -4.68 16.55
C ALA A 160 7.09 -4.95 15.68
N TYR A 161 6.85 -5.37 14.44
CA TYR A 161 7.86 -5.44 13.39
C TYR A 161 7.46 -4.48 12.28
N LEU A 162 8.41 -3.70 11.79
CA LEU A 162 8.21 -2.73 10.72
C LEU A 162 9.13 -3.06 9.54
N CYS A 163 8.65 -2.76 8.32
CA CYS A 163 9.47 -2.79 7.12
C CYS A 163 10.57 -1.72 7.18
N ASP A 164 11.38 -1.66 6.13
CA ASP A 164 12.39 -0.60 5.97
C ASP A 164 11.73 0.79 5.97
N SER A 165 12.36 1.75 6.65
CA SER A 165 11.87 3.12 6.84
C SER A 165 11.85 3.96 5.56
N ASN A 166 12.49 3.50 4.48
CA ASN A 166 12.56 4.18 3.20
C ASN A 166 11.23 4.21 2.41
N VAL A 167 10.23 3.41 2.82
CA VAL A 167 8.91 3.48 2.21
C VAL A 167 8.23 4.82 2.48
N GLN A 168 7.71 5.45 1.42
CA GLN A 168 6.87 6.64 1.51
C GLN A 168 5.40 6.24 1.45
N HIS A 169 4.55 6.95 2.18
CA HIS A 169 3.10 6.80 1.99
C HIS A 169 2.67 7.61 0.77
N VAL A 170 1.91 6.97 -0.13
CA VAL A 170 1.33 7.61 -1.30
C VAL A 170 -0.19 7.56 -1.22
N SER A 171 -0.82 8.73 -1.09
CA SER A 171 -2.28 8.86 -1.02
C SER A 171 -2.88 9.35 -2.35
N LYS A 172 -4.19 9.15 -2.48
CA LYS A 172 -4.97 9.57 -3.65
C LYS A 172 -5.09 11.08 -3.76
N LEU A 173 -5.10 11.59 -4.99
CA LEU A 173 -5.52 12.95 -5.29
C LEU A 173 -7.02 13.14 -5.05
N LYS A 174 -7.41 14.39 -4.80
CA LYS A 174 -8.82 14.74 -4.66
C LYS A 174 -9.56 14.48 -5.99
N LYS A 175 -10.67 13.74 -5.92
CA LYS A 175 -11.53 13.36 -7.06
C LYS A 175 -10.93 12.32 -8.05
N GLU A 176 -9.73 11.79 -7.85
CA GLU A 176 -9.13 10.86 -8.83
C GLU A 176 -9.95 9.58 -9.05
N GLY A 177 -10.58 9.05 -7.99
CA GLY A 177 -11.29 7.78 -8.03
C GLY A 177 -10.49 6.64 -7.39
N GLY A 178 -10.58 5.44 -7.98
CA GLY A 178 -10.04 4.21 -7.38
C GLY A 178 -8.77 3.74 -8.06
N PHE A 179 -7.63 4.33 -7.69
CA PHE A 179 -6.29 3.93 -8.13
C PHE A 179 -5.47 3.25 -7.03
N CYS A 180 -6.12 2.67 -6.01
CA CYS A 180 -5.43 2.08 -4.85
C CYS A 180 -4.30 1.12 -5.22
N GLY A 181 -4.52 0.17 -6.15
CA GLY A 181 -3.47 -0.75 -6.61
C GLY A 181 -2.26 -0.05 -7.22
N TYR A 182 -2.50 1.01 -8.01
CA TYR A 182 -1.44 1.82 -8.61
C TYR A 182 -0.65 2.58 -7.54
N ARG A 183 -1.34 3.20 -6.56
CA ARG A 183 -0.70 3.90 -5.44
C ARG A 183 0.11 2.95 -4.56
N ASN A 184 -0.34 1.71 -4.37
CA ASN A 184 0.44 0.69 -3.66
C ASN A 184 1.69 0.26 -4.44
N ILE A 185 1.63 0.15 -5.78
CA ILE A 185 2.84 -0.03 -6.60
C ILE A 185 3.81 1.14 -6.40
N GLN A 186 3.31 2.38 -6.38
CA GLN A 186 4.15 3.56 -6.09
C GLN A 186 4.79 3.49 -4.70
N MET A 187 4.08 3.02 -3.68
CA MET A 187 4.68 2.82 -2.35
C MET A 187 5.78 1.75 -2.35
N LEU A 188 5.58 0.62 -3.03
CA LEU A 188 6.64 -0.39 -3.20
C LEU A 188 7.86 0.19 -3.95
N ALA A 189 7.61 0.92 -5.05
CA ALA A 189 8.67 1.57 -5.82
C ALA A 189 9.42 2.64 -5.01
N SER A 190 8.75 3.36 -4.10
CA SER A 190 9.40 4.36 -3.23
C SER A 190 10.47 3.72 -2.33
N TYR A 191 10.16 2.56 -1.76
CA TYR A 191 11.13 1.76 -1.01
C TYR A 191 12.28 1.34 -1.92
N MET A 192 11.98 0.79 -3.10
CA MET A 192 13.03 0.27 -3.99
C MET A 192 14.03 1.35 -4.40
N ILE A 193 13.53 2.52 -4.78
CA ILE A 193 14.34 3.67 -5.19
C ILE A 193 15.20 4.16 -4.04
N ALA A 194 14.63 4.36 -2.86
CA ALA A 194 15.35 4.92 -1.72
C ALA A 194 16.32 3.92 -1.08
N ALA A 195 15.99 2.63 -1.06
CA ALA A 195 16.86 1.57 -0.56
C ALA A 195 17.90 1.07 -1.58
N GLY A 196 17.78 1.45 -2.86
CA GLY A 196 18.63 0.94 -3.94
C GLY A 196 18.47 -0.57 -4.14
N SER A 197 17.26 -1.10 -4.00
CA SER A 197 17.00 -2.54 -4.12
C SER A 197 17.04 -3.01 -5.58
N ASP A 198 17.17 -4.32 -5.80
CA ASP A 198 17.20 -4.91 -7.15
C ASP A 198 16.08 -4.40 -8.07
N GLY A 199 16.46 -3.89 -9.24
CA GLY A 199 15.56 -3.39 -10.28
C GLY A 199 15.01 -1.98 -10.04
N HIS A 200 15.51 -1.24 -9.04
CA HIS A 200 15.15 0.17 -8.84
C HIS A 200 15.55 1.07 -10.02
N GLU A 201 16.53 0.67 -10.81
CA GLU A 201 17.02 1.39 -11.99
C GLU A 201 15.92 1.57 -13.05
N SER A 202 14.97 0.63 -13.11
CA SER A 202 13.79 0.68 -13.98
C SER A 202 12.89 1.89 -13.72
N PHE A 203 13.03 2.53 -12.56
CA PHE A 203 12.25 3.72 -12.18
C PHE A 203 13.01 5.03 -12.37
N HIS A 204 14.29 4.99 -12.75
CA HIS A 204 15.11 6.19 -13.00
C HIS A 204 15.07 7.23 -11.84
N GLY A 205 14.98 6.74 -10.60
CA GLY A 205 14.92 7.59 -9.40
C GLY A 205 13.61 8.34 -9.18
N LYS A 206 12.55 8.04 -9.94
CA LYS A 206 11.23 8.68 -9.82
C LYS A 206 10.13 7.65 -9.63
N LEU A 207 9.07 8.00 -8.91
CA LEU A 207 7.91 7.11 -8.83
C LEU A 207 7.25 7.01 -10.21
N PRO A 208 6.90 5.80 -10.69
CA PRO A 208 6.16 5.66 -11.92
C PRO A 208 4.76 6.26 -11.73
N THR A 209 4.31 7.03 -12.71
CA THR A 209 2.96 7.58 -12.76
C THR A 209 1.91 6.47 -12.93
N VAL A 210 0.65 6.78 -12.67
CA VAL A 210 -0.46 5.84 -12.92
C VAL A 210 -0.47 5.37 -14.39
N LEU A 211 -0.16 6.26 -15.34
CA LEU A 211 -0.16 5.95 -16.77
C LEU A 211 1.03 5.05 -17.14
N GLU A 212 2.23 5.32 -16.63
CA GLU A 212 3.40 4.45 -16.83
C GLU A 212 3.18 3.06 -16.22
N ILE A 213 2.54 2.97 -15.04
CA ILE A 213 2.16 1.68 -14.45
C ILE A 213 1.23 0.91 -15.39
N GLN A 214 0.23 1.56 -16.00
CA GLN A 214 -0.64 0.91 -17.00
C GLN A 214 0.16 0.43 -18.21
N GLU A 215 1.14 1.21 -18.66
CA GLU A 215 2.02 0.85 -19.76
C GLU A 215 2.88 -0.38 -19.43
N TYR A 216 3.52 -0.42 -18.26
CA TYR A 216 4.33 -1.56 -17.83
C TYR A 216 3.51 -2.84 -17.68
N ILE A 217 2.31 -2.75 -17.10
CA ILE A 217 1.42 -3.91 -16.94
C ILE A 217 1.05 -4.48 -18.30
N GLU A 218 0.61 -3.64 -19.24
CA GLU A 218 0.21 -4.13 -20.55
C GLU A 218 1.38 -4.61 -21.40
N ALA A 219 2.54 -3.95 -21.32
CA ALA A 219 3.75 -4.42 -21.98
C ALA A 219 4.18 -5.80 -21.47
N ALA A 220 4.02 -6.07 -20.17
CA ALA A 220 4.24 -7.39 -19.60
C ALA A 220 3.25 -8.43 -20.17
N TRP A 221 1.96 -8.07 -20.29
CA TRP A 221 0.94 -8.94 -20.91
C TRP A 221 1.27 -9.24 -22.37
N ASP A 222 1.64 -8.23 -23.15
CA ASP A 222 2.01 -8.35 -24.55
C ASP A 222 3.28 -9.21 -24.73
N SER A 223 4.15 -9.23 -23.72
CA SER A 223 5.34 -10.10 -23.65
C SER A 223 5.05 -11.50 -23.10
N GLY A 224 3.78 -11.87 -22.90
CA GLY A 224 3.38 -13.21 -22.45
C GLY A 224 3.43 -13.45 -20.94
N ILE A 225 3.65 -12.40 -20.13
CA ILE A 225 3.60 -12.48 -18.66
C ILE A 225 2.16 -12.21 -18.21
N ASN A 226 1.52 -13.17 -17.53
CA ASN A 226 0.12 -13.04 -17.09
C ASN A 226 -0.86 -12.53 -18.19
N PRO A 227 -0.81 -13.04 -19.44
CA PRO A 227 -1.54 -12.46 -20.58
C PRO A 227 -3.07 -12.54 -20.44
N LEU A 228 -3.58 -13.36 -19.51
CA LEU A 228 -4.99 -13.47 -19.21
C LEU A 228 -5.59 -12.13 -18.71
N GLY A 229 -4.81 -11.30 -18.01
CA GLY A 229 -5.28 -9.99 -17.53
C GLY A 229 -5.76 -9.08 -18.66
N ARG A 230 -5.10 -9.12 -19.83
CA ARG A 230 -5.53 -8.41 -21.05
C ARG A 230 -6.92 -8.85 -21.51
N LEU A 231 -7.18 -10.16 -21.51
CA LEU A 231 -8.48 -10.72 -21.91
C LEU A 231 -9.59 -10.43 -20.89
N GLU A 232 -9.27 -10.49 -19.60
CA GLU A 232 -10.23 -10.27 -18.52
C GLU A 232 -10.65 -8.82 -18.37
N THR A 233 -9.71 -7.89 -18.62
CA THR A 233 -9.93 -6.45 -18.45
C THR A 233 -10.33 -5.74 -19.74
N GLY A 234 -9.99 -6.31 -20.91
CA GLY A 234 -10.05 -5.61 -22.19
C GLY A 234 -9.01 -4.49 -22.32
N GLY A 235 -7.93 -4.55 -21.52
CA GLY A 235 -6.94 -3.48 -21.38
C GLY A 235 -7.29 -2.49 -20.28
N ILE A 236 -6.25 -1.87 -19.70
CA ILE A 236 -6.34 -0.91 -18.60
C ILE A 236 -5.77 0.46 -18.96
N LYS A 237 -4.96 0.58 -20.02
CA LYS A 237 -4.39 1.86 -20.49
C LYS A 237 -5.47 2.91 -20.69
N GLY A 238 -5.26 4.06 -20.05
CA GLY A 238 -6.16 5.19 -20.15
C GLY A 238 -7.54 4.94 -19.51
N THR A 239 -7.67 3.97 -18.60
CA THR A 239 -8.93 3.67 -17.87
C THR A 239 -8.77 3.85 -16.35
N ARG A 240 -9.88 3.85 -15.61
CA ARG A 240 -9.93 3.76 -14.14
C ARG A 240 -10.18 2.33 -13.63
N LYS A 241 -9.90 1.31 -14.44
CA LYS A 241 -10.11 -0.09 -14.02
C LYS A 241 -9.20 -0.40 -12.83
N TYR A 242 -9.79 -1.07 -11.85
CA TYR A 242 -9.02 -1.53 -10.70
C TYR A 242 -8.02 -2.59 -11.15
N ILE A 243 -6.87 -2.58 -10.50
CA ILE A 243 -5.83 -3.59 -10.63
C ILE A 243 -5.64 -4.27 -9.28
N GLY A 244 -5.12 -5.50 -9.30
CA GLY A 244 -4.82 -6.27 -8.12
C GLY A 244 -3.42 -6.86 -8.13
N THR A 245 -3.26 -7.92 -7.34
CA THR A 245 -1.99 -8.63 -7.15
C THR A 245 -1.42 -9.18 -8.46
N ALA A 246 -2.29 -9.67 -9.36
CA ALA A 246 -1.89 -10.24 -10.64
C ALA A 246 -1.26 -9.22 -11.59
N GLU A 247 -1.83 -8.00 -11.66
CA GLU A 247 -1.29 -6.88 -12.44
C GLU A 247 0.02 -6.36 -11.85
N ALA A 248 0.07 -6.16 -10.53
CA ALA A 248 1.30 -5.76 -9.85
C ALA A 248 2.42 -6.79 -10.11
N GLN A 249 2.11 -8.09 -10.03
CA GLN A 249 3.06 -9.15 -10.36
C GLN A 249 3.49 -9.13 -11.82
N ALA A 250 2.57 -8.86 -12.75
CA ALA A 250 2.88 -8.78 -14.18
C ALA A 250 3.90 -7.65 -14.43
N MET A 251 3.64 -6.46 -13.87
CA MET A 251 4.56 -5.32 -13.96
C MET A 251 5.93 -5.66 -13.39
N PHE A 252 6.02 -6.11 -12.14
CA PHE A 252 7.32 -6.38 -11.51
C PHE A 252 8.09 -7.46 -12.27
N LYS A 253 7.44 -8.55 -12.71
CA LYS A 253 8.09 -9.56 -13.54
C LYS A 253 8.54 -9.01 -14.90
N GLY A 254 7.73 -8.17 -15.54
CA GLY A 254 8.08 -7.53 -16.81
C GLY A 254 9.29 -6.60 -16.71
N LEU A 255 9.45 -5.95 -15.55
CA LEU A 255 10.62 -5.12 -15.21
C LEU A 255 11.80 -5.94 -14.64
N ALA A 256 11.74 -7.27 -14.70
CA ALA A 256 12.73 -8.19 -14.11
C ALA A 256 12.96 -7.99 -12.60
N ILE A 257 11.97 -7.44 -11.87
CA ILE A 257 11.99 -7.26 -10.43
C ILE A 257 11.45 -8.54 -9.75
N PRO A 258 12.26 -9.26 -8.95
CA PRO A 258 11.83 -10.49 -8.33
C PRO A 258 10.74 -10.27 -7.29
N CYS A 259 9.60 -10.96 -7.44
CA CYS A 259 8.49 -10.88 -6.50
C CYS A 259 7.71 -12.19 -6.41
N THR A 260 7.06 -12.40 -5.26
CA THR A 260 6.22 -13.58 -4.99
C THR A 260 4.84 -13.11 -4.57
N ALA A 261 3.82 -13.62 -5.26
CA ALA A 261 2.42 -13.44 -4.88
C ALA A 261 1.94 -14.66 -4.07
N HIS A 262 1.12 -14.42 -3.05
CA HIS A 262 0.52 -15.47 -2.24
C HIS A 262 -0.97 -15.17 -2.01
N ALA A 263 -1.82 -16.18 -2.20
CA ALA A 263 -3.26 -16.08 -1.99
C ALA A 263 -3.68 -16.85 -0.74
N TYR A 264 -4.44 -16.20 0.13
CA TYR A 264 -4.98 -16.74 1.36
C TYR A 264 -6.48 -16.99 1.17
N MET A 265 -6.84 -18.26 0.96
CA MET A 265 -8.24 -18.67 0.85
C MET A 265 -8.44 -20.01 1.55
N HIS A 266 -9.13 -19.97 2.69
CA HIS A 266 -9.51 -21.17 3.42
C HIS A 266 -11.03 -21.35 3.43
N ARG A 267 -11.50 -22.61 3.44
CA ARG A 267 -12.94 -22.93 3.47
C ARG A 267 -13.58 -22.54 4.79
N GLU A 268 -12.86 -22.75 5.88
CA GLU A 268 -13.28 -22.38 7.23
C GLU A 268 -13.08 -20.89 7.50
N SER A 269 -14.10 -20.27 8.09
CA SER A 269 -14.08 -18.84 8.44
C SER A 269 -12.94 -18.52 9.40
N GLY A 270 -12.32 -17.36 9.23
CA GLY A 270 -11.21 -16.88 10.07
C GLY A 270 -9.85 -17.51 9.77
N LYS A 271 -9.77 -18.71 9.17
CA LYS A 271 -8.47 -19.34 8.88
C LYS A 271 -7.64 -18.59 7.84
N SER A 272 -8.27 -17.94 6.85
CA SER A 272 -7.56 -17.06 5.90
C SER A 272 -6.87 -15.90 6.61
N GLU A 273 -7.57 -15.27 7.57
CA GLU A 273 -7.05 -14.17 8.38
C GLU A 273 -5.89 -14.64 9.28
N THR A 274 -6.08 -15.76 9.98
CA THR A 274 -5.05 -16.34 10.84
C THR A 274 -3.78 -16.68 10.05
N GLN A 275 -3.91 -17.27 8.87
CA GLN A 275 -2.76 -17.59 8.03
C GLN A 275 -2.05 -16.33 7.52
N LEU A 276 -2.81 -15.32 7.07
CA LEU A 276 -2.26 -14.04 6.65
C LEU A 276 -1.44 -13.39 7.78
N LEU A 277 -1.99 -13.29 8.99
CA LEU A 277 -1.31 -12.68 10.13
C LEU A 277 -0.03 -13.44 10.49
N ARG A 278 -0.07 -14.78 10.50
CA ARG A 278 1.10 -15.63 10.76
C ARG A 278 2.19 -15.43 9.71
N ASP A 279 1.84 -15.45 8.43
CA ASP A 279 2.81 -15.35 7.34
C ASP A 279 3.44 -13.95 7.23
N ILE A 280 2.70 -12.90 7.60
CA ILE A 280 3.21 -11.53 7.64
C ILE A 280 4.12 -11.35 8.85
N GLU A 281 3.76 -11.91 9.99
CA GLU A 281 4.64 -11.92 11.15
C GLU A 281 5.94 -12.65 10.85
N GLU A 282 5.86 -13.86 10.26
CA GLU A 282 7.04 -14.64 9.85
C GLU A 282 7.93 -13.85 8.88
N TYR A 283 7.31 -13.20 7.90
CA TYR A 283 8.04 -12.38 6.94
C TYR A 283 8.88 -11.31 7.65
N PHE A 284 8.28 -10.46 8.47
CA PHE A 284 9.04 -9.41 9.13
C PHE A 284 9.99 -9.94 10.20
N ARG A 285 9.62 -11.01 10.91
CA ARG A 285 10.51 -11.65 11.88
C ARG A 285 11.76 -12.23 11.21
N SER A 286 11.66 -12.77 10.01
CA SER A 286 12.84 -13.27 9.27
C SER A 286 13.87 -12.17 8.98
N GLY A 287 13.43 -10.91 8.91
CA GLY A 287 14.29 -9.75 8.70
C GLY A 287 15.16 -9.40 9.92
N THR A 288 14.84 -9.91 11.11
CA THR A 288 15.67 -9.64 12.30
C THR A 288 17.01 -10.34 12.25
N ALA A 289 17.11 -11.47 11.54
CA ALA A 289 18.37 -12.18 11.33
C ALA A 289 19.40 -11.35 10.52
N LEU A 290 18.95 -10.29 9.83
CA LEU A 290 19.78 -9.39 9.06
C LEU A 290 20.31 -8.19 9.88
N LEU A 291 19.99 -8.13 11.18
CA LEU A 291 20.37 -7.05 12.09
C LEU A 291 21.35 -7.58 13.14
N PRO A 292 22.66 -7.34 13.00
CA PRO A 292 23.68 -7.83 13.94
C PRO A 292 23.49 -7.31 15.36
N ASP A 293 22.99 -6.07 15.48
CA ASP A 293 22.85 -5.34 16.75
C ASP A 293 21.39 -5.19 17.19
N ALA A 294 20.45 -5.97 16.61
CA ALA A 294 19.07 -5.90 17.07
C ALA A 294 18.99 -6.36 18.52
N GLU A 295 18.64 -5.44 19.42
CA GLU A 295 18.42 -5.75 20.83
C GLU A 295 17.47 -6.94 20.97
N GLN A 296 17.99 -8.03 21.53
CA GLN A 296 17.23 -9.24 21.76
C GLN A 296 16.02 -8.91 22.64
N GLY A 297 14.81 -9.08 22.12
CA GLY A 297 13.58 -8.76 22.85
C GLY A 297 13.10 -7.31 22.74
N ALA A 298 13.64 -6.52 21.81
CA ALA A 298 13.12 -5.17 21.54
C ALA A 298 11.61 -5.18 21.27
N LYS A 299 10.90 -4.25 21.91
CA LYS A 299 9.45 -4.05 21.74
C LYS A 299 9.09 -3.71 20.28
N VAL A 300 9.90 -2.90 19.62
CA VAL A 300 9.68 -2.51 18.22
C VAL A 300 10.96 -2.79 17.42
N VAL A 301 10.83 -3.62 16.39
CA VAL A 301 11.94 -4.01 15.51
C VAL A 301 11.72 -3.44 14.11
N CYS A 302 12.65 -2.61 13.65
CA CYS A 302 12.67 -2.09 12.28
C CYS A 302 13.59 -2.95 11.43
N THR A 303 13.01 -3.65 10.47
CA THR A 303 13.74 -4.53 9.55
C THR A 303 14.27 -3.74 8.35
N ARG A 304 15.03 -4.40 7.47
CA ARG A 304 15.38 -3.90 6.14
C ARG A 304 14.49 -4.47 5.03
N LEU A 305 13.45 -5.20 5.42
CA LEU A 305 12.61 -5.89 4.46
C LEU A 305 11.68 -4.90 3.74
N PRO A 306 11.36 -5.17 2.47
CA PRO A 306 10.38 -4.41 1.71
C PRO A 306 9.00 -4.34 2.40
N PRO A 307 8.21 -3.29 2.13
CA PRO A 307 6.78 -3.33 2.42
C PRO A 307 6.07 -4.37 1.54
N VAL A 308 4.85 -4.76 1.93
CA VAL A 308 4.10 -5.82 1.25
C VAL A 308 2.83 -5.27 0.62
N TYR A 309 2.65 -5.47 -0.68
CA TYR A 309 1.38 -5.16 -1.36
C TYR A 309 0.31 -6.10 -0.81
N PHE A 310 -0.83 -5.57 -0.40
CA PHE A 310 -1.91 -6.33 0.23
C PHE A 310 -3.25 -6.05 -0.44
N GLN A 311 -3.94 -7.10 -0.85
CA GLN A 311 -5.22 -7.06 -1.51
C GLN A 311 -6.26 -7.84 -0.71
N HIS A 312 -7.46 -7.28 -0.64
CA HIS A 312 -8.68 -8.05 -0.45
C HIS A 312 -9.72 -7.54 -1.44
N ARG A 313 -10.91 -8.16 -1.48
CA ARG A 313 -11.94 -7.74 -2.42
C ARG A 313 -12.29 -6.25 -2.26
N GLY A 314 -12.14 -5.50 -3.36
CA GLY A 314 -12.56 -4.10 -3.50
C GLY A 314 -11.56 -3.02 -3.08
N HIS A 315 -10.44 -3.37 -2.45
CA HIS A 315 -9.42 -2.39 -2.03
C HIS A 315 -8.05 -3.05 -1.83
N SER A 316 -6.99 -2.28 -2.04
CA SER A 316 -5.62 -2.68 -1.69
C SER A 316 -4.93 -1.63 -0.84
N MET A 317 -3.98 -2.09 -0.03
CA MET A 317 -3.16 -1.30 0.87
C MET A 317 -1.72 -1.82 0.83
N THR A 318 -0.82 -1.11 1.50
CA THR A 318 0.57 -1.54 1.66
C THR A 318 0.82 -1.86 3.13
N ILE A 319 1.13 -3.11 3.45
CA ILE A 319 1.51 -3.52 4.80
C ILE A 319 2.95 -3.03 5.04
N ILE A 320 3.09 -2.21 6.07
CA ILE A 320 4.36 -1.64 6.55
C ILE A 320 4.86 -2.33 7.82
N GLY A 321 4.10 -3.28 8.36
CA GLY A 321 4.48 -4.01 9.56
C GLY A 321 3.36 -4.85 10.15
N LEU A 322 3.65 -5.43 11.30
CA LEU A 322 2.68 -6.16 12.13
C LEU A 322 2.91 -5.83 13.60
N GLU A 323 1.82 -5.59 14.31
CA GLU A 323 1.79 -5.38 15.74
C GLU A 323 1.07 -6.54 16.43
N LYS A 324 1.64 -7.02 17.53
CA LYS A 324 0.99 -7.83 18.55
C LYS A 324 0.72 -6.99 19.79
N GLN A 325 -0.47 -7.13 20.34
CA GLN A 325 -0.90 -6.46 21.55
C GLN A 325 -0.82 -7.40 22.76
N GLU A 326 -0.84 -6.84 23.98
CA GLU A 326 -0.75 -7.62 25.22
C GLU A 326 -1.92 -8.59 25.43
N ASP A 327 -3.09 -8.31 24.84
CA ASP A 327 -4.25 -9.20 24.84
C ASP A 327 -4.12 -10.39 23.86
N GLY A 328 -2.99 -10.48 23.16
CA GLY A 328 -2.71 -11.50 22.15
C GLY A 328 -3.30 -11.20 20.77
N SER A 329 -4.04 -10.10 20.61
CA SER A 329 -4.54 -9.68 19.31
C SER A 329 -3.40 -9.17 18.42
N ALA A 330 -3.60 -9.26 17.11
CA ALA A 330 -2.65 -8.80 16.12
C ALA A 330 -3.30 -7.83 15.12
N ASN A 331 -2.53 -6.83 14.72
CA ASN A 331 -2.91 -5.85 13.73
C ASN A 331 -1.87 -5.83 12.61
N LEU A 332 -2.33 -5.89 11.36
CA LEU A 332 -1.50 -5.38 10.27
C LEU A 332 -1.35 -3.87 10.45
N LEU A 333 -0.13 -3.37 10.27
CA LEU A 333 0.13 -1.94 10.14
C LEU A 333 0.19 -1.63 8.65
N VAL A 334 -0.61 -0.68 8.19
CA VAL A 334 -0.78 -0.39 6.77
C VAL A 334 -0.70 1.09 6.45
N PHE A 335 -0.12 1.39 5.30
CA PHE A 335 -0.41 2.59 4.53
C PHE A 335 -1.60 2.32 3.61
N ASP A 336 -2.59 3.22 3.65
CA ASP A 336 -3.85 3.08 2.94
C ASP A 336 -3.99 4.25 1.96
N PRO A 337 -3.86 4.02 0.64
CA PRO A 337 -3.85 5.11 -0.34
C PRO A 337 -5.17 5.87 -0.41
N SER A 338 -6.24 5.36 0.21
CA SER A 338 -7.52 6.06 0.29
C SER A 338 -7.57 7.15 1.37
N ARG A 339 -6.52 7.28 2.19
CA ARG A 339 -6.44 8.15 3.36
C ARG A 339 -5.16 8.97 3.32
N ASP A 340 -5.26 10.23 3.74
CA ASP A 340 -4.08 11.05 4.02
C ASP A 340 -3.60 10.80 5.45
N ASP A 341 -2.32 11.09 5.70
CA ASP A 341 -1.79 11.05 7.05
C ASP A 341 -2.38 12.19 7.90
N PRO A 342 -2.79 11.90 9.15
CA PRO A 342 -3.32 12.91 10.05
C PRO A 342 -2.34 14.09 10.19
N PRO A 343 -2.79 15.36 10.08
CA PRO A 343 -1.91 16.52 10.19
C PRO A 343 -1.06 16.53 11.46
N ALA A 344 -1.63 16.08 12.58
CA ALA A 344 -0.91 15.96 13.85
C ALA A 344 0.29 14.99 13.78
N LEU A 345 0.18 13.88 13.04
CA LEU A 345 1.30 12.95 12.86
C LEU A 345 2.32 13.49 11.87
N ARG A 346 1.89 14.20 10.83
CA ARG A 346 2.80 14.87 9.89
C ARG A 346 3.67 15.92 10.57
N GLN A 347 3.13 16.60 11.58
CA GLN A 347 3.90 17.58 12.38
C GLN A 347 5.00 16.92 13.21
N LEU A 348 4.89 15.64 13.57
CA LEU A 348 5.89 14.91 14.35
C LEU A 348 7.04 14.35 13.50
N VAL A 349 6.98 14.49 12.17
CA VAL A 349 8.05 14.00 11.28
C VAL A 349 9.37 14.72 11.59
N GLY A 350 10.43 13.94 11.78
CA GLY A 350 11.76 14.44 12.13
C GLY A 350 11.92 14.82 13.62
N GLN A 351 10.88 14.65 14.45
CA GLN A 351 10.94 14.95 15.87
C GLN A 351 11.21 13.68 16.70
N ILE A 352 11.85 13.88 17.85
CA ILE A 352 11.95 12.86 18.91
C ILE A 352 10.71 13.00 19.80
N ILE A 353 9.97 11.90 19.94
CA ILE A 353 8.73 11.82 20.70
C ILE A 353 9.03 11.10 22.02
N ASN A 354 9.26 11.89 23.07
CA ASN A 354 9.54 11.34 24.41
C ASN A 354 8.27 10.92 25.15
N ASP A 355 7.15 11.58 24.86
CA ASP A 355 5.83 11.27 25.39
C ASP A 355 4.77 11.64 24.36
N HIS A 356 3.63 10.97 24.41
CA HIS A 356 2.46 11.27 23.60
C HIS A 356 1.22 10.83 24.38
N GLY A 357 0.33 11.75 24.74
CA GLY A 357 -0.78 11.47 25.65
C GLY A 357 -1.73 10.35 25.21
N HIS A 358 -1.90 10.14 23.89
CA HIS A 358 -2.80 9.12 23.34
C HIS A 358 -2.17 8.35 22.16
N PRO A 359 -1.10 7.56 22.38
CA PRO A 359 -0.34 6.94 21.28
C PRO A 359 -1.18 5.86 20.57
N ASP A 360 -2.03 5.14 21.31
CA ASP A 360 -2.93 4.13 20.74
C ASP A 360 -3.92 4.71 19.71
N GLN A 361 -4.51 5.86 20.04
CA GLN A 361 -5.43 6.57 19.14
C GLN A 361 -4.70 7.09 17.91
N ALA A 362 -3.47 7.59 18.07
CA ALA A 362 -2.63 8.08 16.97
C ALA A 362 -2.25 6.97 15.96
N ILE A 363 -1.97 5.75 16.45
CA ILE A 363 -1.63 4.60 15.60
C ILE A 363 -2.87 3.96 14.96
N SER A 364 -4.04 4.08 15.60
CA SER A 364 -5.28 3.42 15.18
C SER A 364 -5.65 3.53 13.69
N PRO A 365 -5.43 4.65 12.96
CA PRO A 365 -5.77 4.75 11.54
C PRO A 365 -4.98 3.77 10.65
N TYR A 366 -3.80 3.36 11.10
CA TYR A 366 -2.89 2.46 10.38
C TYR A 366 -3.12 0.99 10.72
N ARG A 367 -3.98 0.67 11.71
CA ARG A 367 -4.24 -0.72 12.11
C ARG A 367 -5.33 -1.38 11.29
N ARG A 368 -5.10 -2.63 10.90
CA ARG A 368 -6.12 -3.55 10.37
C ARG A 368 -6.04 -4.87 11.13
N GLY A 369 -6.81 -4.94 12.23
CA GLY A 369 -6.98 -6.16 13.03
C GLY A 369 -8.27 -6.91 12.72
N HIS A 370 -8.65 -7.83 13.62
CA HIS A 370 -9.77 -8.76 13.42
C HIS A 370 -11.09 -8.10 13.00
N LYS A 371 -11.47 -6.97 13.63
CA LYS A 371 -12.70 -6.22 13.30
C LYS A 371 -12.76 -5.77 11.83
N TYR A 372 -11.60 -5.56 11.21
CA TYR A 372 -11.48 -5.22 9.80
C TYR A 372 -11.38 -6.48 8.94
N LEU A 373 -10.43 -7.38 9.25
CA LEU A 373 -10.08 -8.51 8.41
C LEU A 373 -11.19 -9.56 8.32
N SER A 374 -11.93 -9.81 9.40
CA SER A 374 -13.03 -10.79 9.45
C SER A 374 -14.18 -10.53 8.45
N ARG A 375 -14.22 -9.35 7.83
CA ARG A 375 -15.20 -8.98 6.80
C ARG A 375 -14.90 -9.62 5.44
N TYR A 376 -13.68 -10.14 5.27
CA TYR A 376 -13.19 -10.68 4.00
C TYR A 376 -12.84 -12.16 4.17
N LYS A 377 -13.05 -12.94 3.10
CA LYS A 377 -12.80 -14.39 3.10
C LYS A 377 -11.50 -14.76 2.41
N GLU A 378 -11.00 -13.85 1.58
CA GLU A 378 -9.86 -14.03 0.70
C GLU A 378 -8.96 -12.81 0.80
N PHE A 379 -7.68 -13.07 0.78
CA PHE A 379 -6.63 -12.06 0.76
C PHE A 379 -5.56 -12.48 -0.22
N GLU A 380 -4.83 -11.51 -0.75
CA GLU A 380 -3.63 -11.78 -1.50
C GLU A 380 -2.54 -10.80 -1.05
N THR A 381 -1.30 -11.24 -1.17
CA THR A 381 -0.13 -10.40 -0.94
C THR A 381 0.86 -10.54 -2.08
N LEU A 382 1.62 -9.48 -2.34
CA LEU A 382 2.81 -9.54 -3.17
C LEU A 382 3.99 -8.98 -2.39
N ARG A 383 5.07 -9.76 -2.34
CA ARG A 383 6.30 -9.45 -1.62
C ARG A 383 7.44 -9.35 -2.62
N LEU A 384 8.20 -8.26 -2.54
CA LEU A 384 9.46 -8.14 -3.27
C LEU A 384 10.48 -9.11 -2.63
N LYS A 385 11.34 -9.72 -3.45
CA LYS A 385 12.46 -10.51 -2.93
C LYS A 385 13.51 -9.54 -2.40
N HIS A 386 13.93 -9.74 -1.16
CA HIS A 386 15.02 -8.97 -0.58
C HIS A 386 16.34 -9.70 -0.86
N THR A 387 17.18 -9.08 -1.69
CA THR A 387 18.54 -9.52 -1.98
C THR A 387 19.46 -8.45 -1.43
N THR A 388 20.22 -8.79 -0.39
CA THR A 388 21.13 -7.86 0.28
C THR A 388 22.33 -7.63 -0.63
N SER A 389 22.25 -6.69 -1.57
CA SER A 389 23.33 -6.39 -2.52
C SER A 389 24.17 -5.15 -2.14
N GLN A 390 23.76 -4.37 -1.12
CA GLN A 390 24.51 -3.20 -0.65
C GLN A 390 25.19 -3.47 0.70
N PRO A 391 26.52 -3.25 0.85
CA PRO A 391 27.16 -3.20 2.15
C PRO A 391 26.61 -2.03 2.96
N LEU A 392 26.60 -2.21 4.29
CA LEU A 392 26.21 -1.21 5.28
C LEU A 392 26.87 0.16 4.96
N LYS A 393 26.09 1.14 4.51
CA LYS A 393 26.51 2.54 4.63
C LYS A 393 26.33 2.91 6.10
N GLU A 394 27.43 3.28 6.74
CA GLU A 394 27.40 3.81 8.10
C GLU A 394 26.46 5.02 8.17
N PRO A 395 25.72 5.18 9.28
CA PRO A 395 24.90 6.37 9.47
C PRO A 395 25.80 7.62 9.45
N PRO A 396 25.32 8.75 8.92
CA PRO A 396 26.04 10.02 9.07
C PRO A 396 26.15 10.35 10.57
N LEU A 397 27.38 10.68 10.98
CA LEU A 397 27.76 11.09 12.33
C LEU A 397 26.92 12.27 12.86
#